data_AF-A0A0B7BR20-F1
#
_entry.id   AF-A0A0B7BR20-F1
#
_cell.length_a   1.000
_cell.length_b   1.000
_cell.length_c   1.000
_cell.angle_alpha   90.00
_cell.angle_beta   90.00
_cell.angle_gamma   90.00
#
_symmetry.space_group_name_H-M   'P 1'
#
loop_
_entity.id
_entity.type
_entity.pdbx_description
1 polymer ?
#
loop_
_entity_poly.entity_id
_entity_poly.type
_entity_poly.pdbx_seq_one_letter_code
_entity_poly.pdbx_strand_id
1 'polypeptide(L)' 'QKQVIRESVSPWAAPVVLVKKKNGTLRLCVDYRALNKKTIKDAYPLPRIDDYLDSLNGAKLFTTLDLTSGYYQVAMKQED' A
#
# COMPACT_ATOMS: atom_id res chain seq x y z
N GLN A 1 17.64 -0.37 11.64
CA GLN A 1 16.44 -1.14 11.22
C GLN A 1 15.26 -0.18 11.11
N LYS A 2 14.41 -0.31 10.08
CA LYS A 2 13.18 0.49 10.01
C LYS A 2 12.15 -0.13 10.98
N GLN A 3 11.68 0.63 11.97
CA GLN A 3 10.71 0.18 12.98
C GLN A 3 9.28 0.15 12.42
N VAL A 4 9.08 -0.59 11.32
CA VAL A 4 7.77 -0.69 10.64
C VAL A 4 6.87 -1.78 11.21
N ILE A 5 7.45 -2.72 11.98
CA ILE A 5 6.75 -3.82 12.64
C ILE A 5 7.29 -4.01 14.06
N ARG A 6 6.49 -4.68 14.90
CA ARG A 6 6.84 -5.09 16.26
C ARG A 6 6.33 -6.51 16.51
N GLU A 7 6.88 -7.17 17.51
CA GLU A 7 6.33 -8.44 17.99
C GLU A 7 4.89 -8.22 18.50
N SER A 8 4.04 -9.22 18.30
CA SER A 8 2.64 -9.17 18.70
C SER A 8 2.17 -10.52 19.23
N VAL A 9 1.20 -10.49 20.14
CA VAL A 9 0.48 -11.66 20.66
C VAL A 9 -0.96 -11.69 20.14
N SER A 10 -1.16 -11.20 18.91
CA SER A 10 -2.48 -11.07 18.31
C SER A 10 -3.15 -12.44 18.14
N PRO A 11 -4.47 -12.56 18.38
CA PRO A 11 -5.21 -13.76 18.03
C PRO A 11 -5.36 -13.96 16.51
N TRP A 12 -4.95 -12.97 15.71
CA TRP A 12 -4.96 -13.03 14.25
C TRP A 12 -3.56 -13.27 13.69
N ALA A 13 -3.47 -14.14 12.69
CA ALA A 13 -2.25 -14.39 11.94
C ALA A 13 -2.56 -14.56 10.45
N ALA A 14 -1.60 -14.21 9.60
CA ALA A 14 -1.64 -14.42 8.17
C ALA A 14 -0.33 -15.06 7.71
N PRO A 15 -0.37 -16.00 6.74
CA PRO A 15 0.84 -16.66 6.27
C PRO A 15 1.73 -15.70 5.47
N VAL A 16 3.03 -15.99 5.49
CA VAL A 16 4.05 -15.21 4.78
C VAL A 16 4.54 -15.99 3.57
N VAL A 17 4.68 -15.28 2.45
CA VAL A 17 5.19 -15.81 1.19
C VAL A 17 6.43 -15.01 0.78
N LEU A 18 7.52 -15.70 0.45
CA LEU A 18 8.74 -15.08 -0.08
C LEU A 18 8.73 -15.16 -1.60
N VAL A 19 8.81 -13.99 -2.25
CA VAL A 19 8.82 -13.86 -3.70
C VAL A 19 10.17 -13.32 -4.16
N LYS A 20 10.81 -14.01 -5.10
CA LYS A 20 12.06 -13.53 -5.72
C LYS A 20 11.75 -12.44 -6.75
N LYS A 21 12.31 -11.25 -6.58
CA LYS A 21 12.24 -10.17 -7.56
C LYS A 21 13.19 -10.46 -8.73
N LYS A 22 12.97 -9.79 -9.86
CA LYS A 22 13.83 -9.87 -11.06
C LYS A 22 15.30 -9.54 -10.76
N ASN A 23 15.54 -8.63 -9.82
CA ASN A 23 16.89 -8.25 -9.38
C ASN A 23 17.54 -9.24 -8.38
N GLY A 24 16.94 -10.42 -8.18
CA GLY A 24 17.46 -11.45 -7.28
C GLY A 24 17.12 -11.28 -5.80
N THR A 25 16.66 -10.10 -5.37
CA THR A 25 16.28 -9.85 -3.97
C THR A 25 14.96 -10.55 -3.62
N LEU A 26 14.80 -10.92 -2.34
CA LEU A 26 13.54 -11.46 -1.84
C LEU A 26 12.59 -10.34 -1.41
N ARG A 27 11.30 -10.52 -1.67
CA ARG A 27 10.21 -9.70 -1.16
C ARG A 27 9.35 -10.57 -0.24
N LEU A 28 9.22 -10.12 0.99
CA LEU A 28 8.25 -10.68 1.94
C LEU A 28 6.86 -10.14 1.59
N CYS A 29 5.91 -11.05 1.35
CA CYS A 29 4.51 -10.75 1.08
C CYS A 29 3.64 -11.46 2.13
N VAL A 30 2.83 -10.71 2.86
CA VAL A 30 1.85 -11.28 3.80
C VAL A 30 0.55 -11.54 3.05
N ASP A 31 -0.02 -12.74 3.16
CA ASP A 31 -1.26 -13.09 2.48
C ASP A 31 -2.48 -12.62 3.28
N TYR A 32 -2.91 -11.38 3.02
CA TYR A 32 -4.10 -10.80 3.64
C TYR A 32 -5.43 -11.21 2.99
N ARG A 33 -5.49 -12.20 2.08
CA ARG A 33 -6.75 -12.53 1.38
C ARG A 33 -7.90 -12.89 2.34
N ALA A 34 -7.61 -13.63 3.41
CA ALA A 34 -8.62 -13.99 4.41
C ALA A 34 -9.05 -12.77 5.26
N LEU A 35 -8.09 -11.91 5.62
CA LEU A 35 -8.33 -10.67 6.35
C LEU A 35 -9.19 -9.70 5.51
N ASN A 36 -8.80 -9.46 4.27
CA ASN A 36 -9.46 -8.54 3.33
C ASN A 36 -10.91 -8.93 3.00
N LYS A 37 -11.30 -10.20 3.21
CA LYS A 37 -12.70 -10.65 3.08
C LYS A 37 -13.57 -10.26 4.28
N LYS A 38 -12.95 -10.05 5.43
CA LYS A 38 -13.62 -9.68 6.69
C LYS A 38 -13.59 -8.18 6.95
N THR A 39 -12.67 -7.44 6.33
CA THR A 39 -12.60 -5.98 6.46
C THR A 39 -13.67 -5.30 5.61
N ILE A 40 -14.18 -4.17 6.11
CA ILE A 40 -15.07 -3.30 5.36
C ILE A 40 -14.21 -2.55 4.34
N LYS A 41 -14.64 -2.57 3.07
CA LYS A 41 -13.93 -1.84 2.01
C LYS A 41 -14.25 -0.35 2.13
N ASP A 42 -13.23 0.43 2.43
CA ASP A 42 -13.28 1.89 2.30
C ASP A 42 -12.95 2.29 0.86
N ALA A 43 -13.97 2.38 0.03
CA ALA A 43 -13.82 2.70 -1.38
C ALA A 43 -13.75 4.22 -1.57
N TYR A 44 -12.55 4.77 -1.64
CA TYR A 44 -12.36 6.14 -2.09
C TYR A 44 -12.60 6.23 -3.60
N PRO A 45 -13.48 7.14 -4.07
CA PRO A 45 -13.75 7.28 -5.50
C PRO A 45 -12.51 7.81 -6.21
N LEU A 46 -11.85 6.94 -6.98
CA LEU A 46 -10.79 7.36 -7.89
C LEU A 46 -11.44 7.84 -9.20
N PRO A 47 -11.21 9.10 -9.62
CA PRO A 47 -11.60 9.60 -10.93
C PRO A 47 -11.04 8.74 -12.06
N ARG A 48 -11.69 8.83 -13.22
CA ARG A 48 -11.13 8.19 -14.42
C ARG A 48 -9.85 8.91 -14.82
N ILE A 49 -8.97 8.19 -15.50
CA ILE A 49 -7.72 8.76 -16.01
C ILE A 49 -8.02 9.95 -16.95
N ASP A 50 -9.07 9.85 -17.77
CA ASP A 50 -9.51 10.92 -18.67
C ASP A 50 -9.87 12.20 -17.89
N ASP A 51 -10.64 12.08 -16.80
CA ASP A 51 -11.02 13.23 -15.95
C ASP A 51 -9.79 13.92 -15.35
N TYR A 52 -8.77 13.14 -14.96
CA TYR A 52 -7.50 13.68 -14.47
C TYR A 52 -6.74 14.43 -15.56
N LEU A 53 -6.67 13.88 -16.78
CA LEU A 53 -5.97 14.53 -17.89
C LEU A 53 -6.66 15.82 -18.34
N ASP A 54 -7.99 15.83 -18.38
CA ASP A 54 -8.77 17.01 -18.70
C ASP A 54 -8.54 18.13 -17.67
N SER A 55 -8.42 17.77 -16.38
CA SER A 55 -8.13 18.74 -15.31
C SER A 55 -6.76 19.42 -15.46
N LEU A 56 -5.85 18.80 -16.20
CA LEU A 56 -4.49 19.28 -16.46
C LEU A 56 -4.39 20.10 -17.76
N ASN A 57 -5.47 20.21 -18.53
CA ASN A 57 -5.47 20.93 -19.81
C ASN A 57 -5.06 22.41 -19.63
N GLY A 58 -4.21 22.90 -20.54
CA GLY A 58 -3.69 24.28 -20.50
C GLY A 58 -2.51 24.50 -19.55
N ALA A 59 -2.11 23.51 -18.75
CA ALA A 59 -0.87 23.58 -17.97
C ALA A 59 0.36 23.55 -18.91
N LYS A 60 1.34 24.41 -18.62
CA LYS A 60 2.58 24.52 -19.42
C LYS A 60 3.76 23.76 -18.82
N LEU A 61 3.69 23.44 -17.53
CA LEU A 61 4.75 22.78 -16.77
C LEU A 61 4.12 21.69 -15.90
N PHE A 62 4.80 20.55 -15.85
CA PHE A 62 4.39 19.39 -15.07
C PHE A 62 5.55 18.94 -14.19
N THR A 63 5.25 18.60 -12.95
CA THR A 63 6.19 17.96 -12.03
C THR A 63 5.50 16.74 -11.44
N THR A 64 6.24 15.64 -11.34
CA THR A 64 5.77 14.42 -10.67
C THR A 64 6.58 14.25 -9.39
N LEU A 65 5.89 13.82 -8.32
CA LEU A 65 6.49 13.55 -7.02
C LEU A 65 6.18 12.10 -6.66
N ASP A 66 7.21 11.34 -6.26
CA ASP A 66 7.06 9.98 -5.77
C ASP A 66 7.32 9.91 -4.27
N LEU A 67 6.38 9.30 -3.54
CA LEU A 67 6.52 9.03 -2.11
C LEU A 67 7.27 7.71 -1.93
N THR A 68 8.57 7.80 -1.61
CA THR A 68 9.42 6.62 -1.45
C THR A 68 8.85 5.67 -0.39
N SER A 69 8.46 4.46 -0.79
CA SER A 69 7.82 3.48 0.11
C SER A 69 6.57 4.05 0.81
N GLY A 70 5.74 4.81 0.11
CA GLY A 70 4.58 5.52 0.67
C GLY A 70 3.66 4.69 1.57
N TYR A 71 3.46 3.40 1.27
CA TYR A 71 2.68 2.48 2.11
C TYR A 71 3.18 2.36 3.56
N TYR A 72 4.48 2.56 3.82
CA TYR A 72 5.05 2.48 5.18
C TYR A 72 5.09 3.82 5.91
N GLN A 73 4.64 4.91 5.27
CA GLN A 73 4.65 6.25 5.87
C GLN A 73 3.37 6.56 6.64
N VAL A 74 2.27 5.88 6.32
CA VAL A 74 0.98 6.04 7.00
C VAL A 74 0.95 5.13 8.24
N ALA A 75 0.64 5.71 9.40
CA ALA A 75 0.55 4.97 10.65
C ALA A 75 -0.70 4.08 10.69
N MET A 76 -0.55 2.88 11.25
CA MET A 76 -1.68 2.03 11.62
C MET A 76 -2.36 2.58 12.88
N LYS A 77 -3.67 2.44 12.98
CA LYS A 77 -4.39 2.72 14.23
C LYS A 77 -3.97 1.70 15.29
N GLN A 78 -3.83 2.14 16.53
CA GLN A 78 -3.34 1.29 17.63
C GLN A 78 -4.33 0.16 18.00
N GLU A 79 -5.61 0.36 17.70
CA GLU A 79 -6.72 -0.54 18.01
C GLU A 79 -6.92 -1.64 16.95
N ASP A 80 -6.33 -1.46 15.76
CA ASP A 80 -6.39 -2.39 14.62
C ASP A 80 -5.14 -3.31 14.60
#